data_AF-A0A521MBP8-F1
#
_entry.id   AF-A0A521MBP8-F1
#
_cell.length_a   1.000
_cell.length_b   1.000
_cell.length_c   1.000
_cell.angle_alpha   90.00
_cell.angle_beta   90.00
_cell.angle_gamma   90.00
#
_symmetry.space_group_name_H-M   'P 1'
#
loop_
_entity.id
_entity.type
_entity.pdbx_description
1 polymer ?
#
loop_
_entity_poly.entity_id
_entity_poly.type
_entity_poly.pdbx_seq_one_letter_code
_entity_poly.pdbx_strand_id
1 'polypeptide(L)' 'PVTGSAHCLLATYWAKEFGRNRFTAYQASERGGHIDVELAGDRVILGGKCVTVIEGAFTLA' A
#
# COMPACT_ATOMS: atom_id res chain seq x y z
N PRO A 1 -10.45 -3.96 2.03
CA PRO A 1 -9.68 -3.64 0.81
C PRO A 1 -8.62 -2.59 1.12
N VAL A 2 -7.62 -2.43 0.25
CA VAL A 2 -6.55 -1.45 0.44
C VAL A 2 -6.43 -0.57 -0.80
N THR A 3 -6.23 0.74 -0.62
CA THR A 3 -6.19 1.74 -1.67
C THR A 3 -4.77 2.30 -1.80
N GLY A 4 -3.96 1.72 -2.69
CA GLY A 4 -2.55 2.10 -2.87
C GLY A 4 -2.36 3.57 -3.28
N SER A 5 -3.16 4.07 -4.23
CA SER A 5 -3.05 5.47 -4.69
C SER A 5 -3.28 6.51 -3.58
N ALA A 6 -4.19 6.25 -2.65
CA ALA A 6 -4.38 7.10 -1.49
C ALA A 6 -3.14 7.16 -0.59
N HIS A 7 -2.43 6.02 -0.45
CA HIS A 7 -1.19 5.96 0.32
C HIS A 7 -0.04 6.73 -0.34
N CYS A 8 -0.02 6.88 -1.66
CA CYS A 8 0.96 7.76 -2.33
C CYS A 8 0.81 9.22 -1.89
N LEU A 9 -0.42 9.71 -1.74
CA LEU A 9 -0.68 11.07 -1.26
C LEU A 9 -0.42 11.19 0.24
N LEU A 10 -0.89 10.23 1.04
CA LEU A 10 -0.74 10.25 2.49
C LEU A 10 0.72 10.06 2.95
N ALA A 11 1.56 9.43 2.12
CA ALA A 11 2.96 9.21 2.45
C ALA A 11 3.73 10.51 2.70
N THR A 12 3.51 11.53 1.86
CA THR A 12 4.18 12.84 2.00
C THR A 12 3.75 13.56 3.27
N TYR A 13 2.46 13.52 3.59
CA TYR A 13 1.92 14.09 4.83
C TYR A 13 2.51 13.40 6.06
N TRP A 14 2.38 12.08 6.17
CA TRP A 14 2.81 11.36 7.37
C TRP A 14 4.32 11.28 7.53
N ALA A 15 5.10 11.26 6.45
CA ALA A 15 6.56 11.33 6.55
C ALA A 15 7.03 12.61 7.25
N LYS A 16 6.37 13.74 6.95
CA LYS A 16 6.59 15.02 7.63
C LYS A 16 6.17 14.95 9.10
N GLU A 17 4.94 14.50 9.38
CA GLU A 17 4.41 14.43 10.75
C GLU A 17 5.23 13.48 11.65
N PHE A 18 5.72 12.37 11.10
CA PHE A 18 6.52 11.39 11.85
C PHE A 18 8.02 11.71 11.89
N GLY A 19 8.50 12.67 11.10
CA GLY A 19 9.92 12.96 10.97
C GLY A 19 10.74 11.78 10.41
N ARG A 20 10.12 10.87 9.65
CA ARG A 20 10.77 9.68 9.07
C ARG A 20 10.12 9.28 7.75
N ASN A 21 10.95 8.77 6.85
CA ASN A 21 10.48 8.42 5.50
C ASN A 21 9.97 6.98 5.38
N ARG A 22 10.25 6.10 6.34
CA ARG A 22 9.79 4.72 6.35
C ARG A 22 8.84 4.47 7.52
N PHE A 23 7.67 3.93 7.23
CA PHE A 23 6.67 3.58 8.23
C PHE A 23 5.65 2.57 7.67
N THR A 24 4.82 2.03 8.54
CA THR A 24 3.70 1.17 8.17
C THR A 24 2.38 1.95 8.27
N ALA A 25 1.43 1.57 7.43
CA ALA A 25 0.07 2.08 7.45
C ALA A 25 -0.92 0.91 7.60
N TYR A 26 -2.06 1.18 8.24
CA TYR A 26 -3.18 0.25 8.32
C TYR A 26 -4.44 0.90 7.73
N GLN A 27 -4.97 0.32 6.66
CA GLN A 27 -6.25 0.74 6.10
C GLN A 27 -7.39 0.07 6.86
N ALA A 28 -8.03 0.83 7.75
CA ALA A 28 -9.14 0.42 8.60
C ALA A 28 -10.48 0.25 7.82
N SER A 29 -10.44 -0.44 6.68
CA SER A 29 -11.64 -0.99 6.04
C SER A 29 -12.11 -2.24 6.80
N GLU A 30 -13.33 -2.72 6.54
CA GLU A 30 -13.86 -3.95 7.16
C GLU A 30 -12.92 -5.17 7.00
N ARG A 31 -12.30 -5.31 5.82
CA ARG A 31 -11.33 -6.40 5.57
C ARG A 31 -9.91 -6.10 6.09
N GLY A 32 -9.63 -4.88 6.51
CA GLY A 32 -8.31 -4.42 6.92
C GLY A 32 -7.26 -4.45 5.81
N GLY A 33 -6.05 -4.01 6.15
CA GLY A 33 -4.86 -4.27 5.35
C GLY A 33 -3.67 -3.40 5.76
N HIS A 34 -2.49 -4.04 5.82
CA HIS A 34 -1.22 -3.38 6.12
C HIS A 34 -0.48 -3.02 4.83
N ILE A 35 0.15 -1.85 4.83
CA ILE A 35 1.06 -1.40 3.79
C ILE A 35 2.36 -0.93 4.45
N ASP A 36 3.48 -1.33 3.85
CA ASP A 36 4.79 -0.71 4.07
C ASP A 36 4.90 0.51 3.17
N VAL A 37 5.30 1.66 3.73
CA VAL A 37 5.43 2.94 3.02
C VAL A 37 6.86 3.43 3.13
N GLU A 38 7.43 3.84 1.99
CA GLU A 38 8.67 4.60 1.93
C GLU A 38 8.52 5.83 1.03
N LEU A 39 8.78 7.02 1.58
CA LEU A 39 8.97 8.24 0.80
C LEU A 39 10.43 8.35 0.32
N ALA A 40 10.67 7.99 -0.93
CA ALA A 40 11.98 7.98 -1.58
C ALA A 40 12.11 9.18 -2.54
N GLY A 41 12.38 10.36 -1.97
CA GLY A 41 12.47 11.61 -2.75
C GLY A 41 11.11 12.05 -3.30
N ASP A 42 10.97 12.04 -4.63
CA ASP A 42 9.73 12.37 -5.35
C ASP A 42 8.82 11.15 -5.60
N ARG A 43 9.25 9.96 -5.14
CA ARG A 43 8.51 8.70 -5.29
C ARG A 43 8.06 8.13 -3.95
N VAL A 44 6.96 7.39 -4.00
CA VAL A 44 6.47 6.58 -2.88
C VAL A 44 6.55 5.12 -3.28
N ILE A 45 7.26 4.32 -2.49
CA ILE A 45 7.33 2.88 -2.62
C ILE A 45 6.32 2.27 -1.64
N LEU A 46 5.40 1.46 -2.17
CA LEU A 46 4.40 0.75 -1.38
C LEU A 46 4.70 -0.74 -1.43
N GLY A 47 4.80 -1.36 -0.27
CA GLY A 47 4.98 -2.79 -0.10
C GLY A 47 3.82 -3.41 0.67
N GLY A 48 3.61 -4.70 0.48
CA GLY A 48 2.60 -5.46 1.22
C GLY A 48 2.68 -6.95 0.92
N LYS A 49 2.14 -7.75 1.83
CA LYS A 49 2.00 -9.20 1.59
C LYS A 49 0.85 -9.45 0.62
N CYS A 50 1.06 -10.35 -0.31
CA CYS A 50 0.03 -10.82 -1.25
C CYS A 50 -0.31 -12.29 -0.98
N VAL A 51 -1.55 -12.66 -1.24
CA VAL A 51 -2.04 -14.05 -1.15
C VAL A 51 -2.81 -14.36 -2.41
N THR A 52 -2.44 -15.44 -3.10
CA THR A 52 -3.22 -15.98 -4.22
C THR A 52 -4.49 -16.60 -3.67
N VAL A 53 -5.65 -16.06 -4.06
CA VAL A 53 -6.96 -16.57 -3.60
C VAL A 53 -7.53 -17.60 -4.58
N ILE A 54 -7.32 -17.40 -5.88
CA ILE A 54 -7.80 -18.26 -6.96
C ILE A 54 -6.70 -18.34 -8.03
N GLU A 55 -6.52 -19.52 -8.59
CA GLU A 55 -5.69 -19.77 -9.78
C GLU A 55 -6.52 -20.56 -10.80
N GLY A 56 -6.37 -20.27 -12.08
CA GLY A 56 -7.13 -20.92 -13.15
C GLY A 56 -6.68 -20.50 -14.55
N ALA A 57 -7.30 -21.08 -15.57
CA ALA A 57 -7.01 -20.80 -16.99
C ALA A 57 -8.27 -20.28 -17.71
N PHE A 58 -8.09 -19.28 -18.57
CA PHE A 58 -9.12 -18.84 -19.50
C PHE A 58 -8.95 -19.52 -20.85
N THR A 59 -10.04 -20.05 -21.41
CA THR A 59 -10.07 -20.51 -22.81
C THR A 59 -10.80 -19.46 -23.63
N LEU A 60 -10.18 -18.99 -24.70
CA LEU A 60 -10.80 -18.06 -25.65
C LEU A 60 -11.30 -18.88 -26.85
N ALA A 61 -12.48 -18.53 -27.38
CA ALA A 61 -13.10 -19.17 -28.55
C ALA A 61 -12.48 -18.67 -29.87
#